data_AF-A0A9D6I345-F1
#
_entry.id   AF-A0A9D6I345-F1
#
_cell.length_a   1.000
_cell.length_b   1.000
_cell.length_c   1.000
_cell.angle_alpha   90.00
_cell.angle_beta   90.00
_cell.angle_gamma   90.00
#
_symmetry.space_group_name_H-M   'P 1'
#
loop_
_entity.id
_entity.type
_entity.pdbx_description
1 polymer ?
#
loop_
_entity_poly.entity_id
_entity_poly.type
_entity_poly.pdbx_seq_one_letter_code
_entity_poly.pdbx_strand_id
1 'polypeptide(L)' 'MPAAVVATTAFRELAAQAARALGTGALPLLVIEHPLGGEPPERVQGKAEEALRHLEATLQG' A
#
# COMPACT_ATOMS: atom_id res chain seq x y z
N MET A 1 -0.29 -10.46 -14.48
CA MET A 1 0.38 -9.34 -13.76
C MET A 1 0.09 -9.51 -12.28
N PRO A 2 1.08 -9.37 -11.38
CA PRO A 2 0.83 -9.38 -9.95
C PRO A 2 -0.07 -8.20 -9.55
N ALA A 3 -0.89 -8.40 -8.51
CA ALA A 3 -1.82 -7.39 -8.00
C ALA A 3 -1.64 -7.22 -6.49
N ALA A 4 -1.88 -6.02 -5.99
CA ALA A 4 -1.79 -5.68 -4.57
C ALA A 4 -2.91 -4.69 -4.18
N VAL A 5 -3.29 -4.71 -2.90
CA VAL A 5 -4.16 -3.69 -2.30
C VAL A 5 -3.28 -2.54 -1.82
N VAL A 6 -3.62 -1.30 -2.17
CA VAL A 6 -2.86 -0.11 -1.77
C VAL A 6 -3.69 0.74 -0.81
N ALA A 7 -3.09 1.14 0.30
CA ALA A 7 -3.69 2.04 1.27
C ALA A 7 -2.65 2.98 1.88
N THR A 8 -3.10 3.97 2.64
CA THR A 8 -2.20 4.74 3.52
C THR A 8 -2.25 4.20 4.94
N THR A 9 -1.27 4.57 5.76
CA THR A 9 -1.22 4.21 7.19
C THR A 9 -2.52 4.55 7.93
N ALA A 10 -3.18 5.65 7.54
CA ALA A 10 -4.47 6.08 8.10
C ALA A 10 -5.63 5.09 7.86
N PHE A 11 -5.57 4.26 6.81
CA PHE A 11 -6.66 3.35 6.41
C PHE A 11 -6.24 1.88 6.37
N ARG A 12 -5.13 1.52 7.03
CA ARG A 12 -4.55 0.17 6.96
C ARG A 12 -5.56 -0.93 7.35
N GLU A 13 -6.24 -0.77 8.48
CA GLU A 13 -7.18 -1.78 8.97
C GLU A 13 -8.42 -1.90 8.09
N LEU A 14 -8.96 -0.75 7.65
CA LEU A 14 -10.08 -0.70 6.72
C LEU A 14 -9.74 -1.42 5.41
N ALA A 15 -8.56 -1.17 4.86
CA ALA A 15 -8.11 -1.80 3.62
C ALA A 15 -7.95 -3.32 3.78
N ALA A 16 -7.40 -3.79 4.92
CA ALA A 16 -7.28 -5.21 5.21
C ALA A 16 -8.66 -5.89 5.33
N GLN A 17 -9.62 -5.25 5.99
CA GLN A 17 -10.98 -5.77 6.11
C GLN A 17 -11.72 -5.76 4.78
N ALA A 18 -11.62 -4.67 4.01
CA ALA A 18 -12.20 -4.57 2.68
C ALA A 18 -11.64 -5.64 1.73
N ALA A 19 -10.34 -5.88 1.75
CA ALA A 19 -9.71 -6.93 0.95
C ALA A 19 -10.30 -8.32 1.27
N ARG A 20 -10.48 -8.65 2.55
CA ARG A 20 -11.12 -9.91 2.97
C ARG A 20 -12.57 -9.99 2.50
N ALA A 21 -13.34 -8.91 2.68
CA ALA A 21 -14.76 -8.86 2.28
C ALA A 21 -14.95 -8.98 0.76
N LEU A 22 -14.02 -8.44 -0.02
CA LEU A 22 -14.06 -8.47 -1.49
C LEU A 22 -13.41 -9.73 -2.10
N GLY A 23 -12.99 -10.70 -1.28
CA GLY A 23 -12.36 -11.94 -1.75
C GLY A 23 -10.91 -11.78 -2.22
N THR A 24 -10.27 -10.63 -1.95
CA THR A 24 -8.88 -10.31 -2.32
C THR A 24 -7.93 -10.34 -1.12
N GLY A 25 -8.33 -10.93 0.00
CA GLY A 25 -7.56 -10.95 1.25
C GLY A 25 -6.22 -11.69 1.18
N ALA A 26 -5.95 -12.45 0.12
CA ALA A 26 -4.66 -13.09 -0.15
C ALA A 26 -3.68 -12.19 -0.93
N LEU A 27 -4.15 -11.05 -1.47
CA LEU A 27 -3.27 -10.10 -2.14
C LEU A 27 -2.40 -9.37 -1.11
N PRO A 28 -1.14 -9.07 -1.45
CA PRO A 28 -0.30 -8.22 -0.62
C PRO A 28 -0.96 -6.87 -0.33
N LEU A 29 -0.83 -6.38 0.90
CA LEU A 29 -1.27 -5.04 1.30
C LEU A 29 -0.08 -4.09 1.34
N LEU A 30 -0.01 -3.19 0.36
CA LEU A 30 0.94 -2.09 0.30
C LEU A 30 0.43 -0.91 1.12
N VAL A 31 1.22 -0.45 2.10
CA VAL A 31 0.87 0.68 2.95
C VAL A 31 1.84 1.83 2.72
N ILE A 32 1.32 2.95 2.22
CA ILE A 32 2.05 4.20 2.00
C ILE A 32 1.92 5.09 3.24
N GLU A 33 2.99 5.78 3.63
CA GLU A 33 2.97 6.69 4.76
C GLU A 33 1.98 7.87 4.55
N HIS A 34 1.09 8.10 5.50
CA HIS A 34 0.24 9.31 5.56
C HIS A 34 1.03 10.50 6.13
N PRO A 35 0.78 11.76 5.73
CA PRO A 35 -0.22 12.23 4.77
C PRO A 35 0.24 12.12 3.30
N LEU A 36 -0.75 12.10 2.39
CA LEU A 36 -0.52 12.32 0.96
C LEU A 36 -1.09 13.66 0.49
N GLY A 37 -2.23 14.09 1.07
CA GLY A 37 -2.83 15.37 0.76
C GLY A 37 -2.03 16.51 1.38
N GLY A 38 -1.89 17.62 0.63
CA GLY A 38 -1.11 18.78 1.04
C GLY A 38 0.41 18.62 0.92
N GLU A 39 0.89 17.45 0.49
CA GLU A 39 2.31 17.19 0.23
C GLU A 39 2.67 17.53 -1.23
N PRO A 40 3.91 17.99 -1.50
CA PRO A 40 4.42 18.12 -2.86
C PRO A 40 4.44 16.77 -3.61
N PRO A 41 4.22 16.75 -4.93
CA PRO A 41 4.21 15.52 -5.73
C PRO A 41 5.47 14.66 -5.55
N GLU A 42 6.65 15.27 -5.45
CA GLU A 42 7.92 14.57 -5.31
C GLU A 42 8.00 13.79 -3.99
N ARG A 43 7.41 14.36 -2.93
CA ARG A 43 7.36 13.73 -1.61
C ARG A 43 6.33 12.60 -1.57
N VAL A 44 5.21 12.75 -2.28
CA VAL A 44 4.23 11.66 -2.48
C VAL A 44 4.87 10.50 -3.26
N GLN A 45 5.62 10.82 -4.32
CA GLN A 45 6.33 9.82 -5.11
C GLN A 45 7.36 9.07 -4.26
N GLY A 46 8.18 9.77 -3.48
CA GLY A 46 9.17 9.14 -2.61
C GLY A 46 8.54 8.15 -1.61
N LYS A 47 7.39 8.51 -1.01
CA LYS A 47 6.62 7.63 -0.11
C LYS A 47 6.09 6.38 -0.84
N ALA A 48 5.62 6.53 -2.08
CA ALA A 48 5.13 5.41 -2.88
C ALA A 48 6.26 4.47 -3.31
N GLU A 49 7.41 5.02 -3.70
CA GLU A 49 8.61 4.24 -4.06
C GLU A 49 9.15 3.45 -2.86
N GLU A 50 9.16 4.05 -1.67
CA GLU A 50 9.55 3.34 -0.45
C GLU A 50 8.61 2.18 -0.12
N ALA A 51 7.30 2.41 -0.20
CA ALA A 51 6.32 1.35 -0.01
C ALA A 51 6.53 0.22 -1.04
N LEU A 52 6.74 0.55 -2.31
CA LEU A 52 6.98 -0.42 -3.37
C LEU A 52 8.22 -1.29 -3.10
N ARG A 53 9.33 -0.69 -2.65
CA ARG A 53 10.54 -1.46 -2.27
C ARG A 53 10.24 -2.48 -1.18
N HIS A 54 9.42 -2.15 -0.19
CA HIS A 54 9.01 -3.11 0.85
C HIS A 54 8.17 -4.26 0.28
N LEU A 55 7.30 -3.98 -0.70
CA LEU A 55 6.52 -5.02 -1.37
C LEU A 55 7.41 -5.95 -2.20
N GLU A 56 8.34 -5.40 -2.98
CA GLU A 56 9.29 -6.18 -3.78
C GLU A 56 10.11 -7.13 -2.91
N ALA A 57 10.61 -6.65 -1.76
CA ALA A 57 11.30 -7.49 -0.79
C ALA A 57 10.42 -8.62 -0.23
N THR A 58 9.12 -8.36 -0.05
CA THR A 58 8.16 -9.38 0.43
C THR A 58 7.84 -10.43 -0.64
N LEU A 59 7.85 -10.05 -1.91
CA LEU A 59 7.56 -10.96 -3.05
C LEU A 59 8.75 -11.83 -3.46
N GLN A 60 9.97 -11.46 -3.05
CA GLN A 60 11.21 -12.20 -3.34
C GLN A 60 11.58 -13.23 -2.27
N GLY A 61 10.82 -13.29 -1.16
CA GLY A 61 10.89 -14.35 -0.14
C GLY A 61 9.94 -15.50 -0.43
#